data_AF-D8TSC0-F1
#
_entry.id   AF-D8TSC0-F1
#
_cell.length_a   1.000
_cell.length_b   1.000
_cell.length_c   1.000
_cell.angle_alpha   90.00
_cell.angle_beta   90.00
_cell.angle_gamma   90.00
#
_symmetry.space_group_name_H-M   'P 1'
#
loop_
_entity.id
_entity.type
_entity.pdbx_description
1 polymer ?
#
loop_
_entity_poly.entity_id
_entity_poly.type
_entity_poly.pdbx_seq_one_letter_code
_entity_poly.pdbx_strand_id
1 'polypeptide(L)'
;MAAWYTPRGQSDDTLVFESRYESGNLRRAIQVYPYEYDLILRPDINTRGHTQWFFFSIANTRAGCRYKFNIINLLKEDSLYNDGMQPLVHSAKAQAGRGLGWHRAGTRICYYANTIRRGRSGKTYFTLTFTLTTQYDNDLVHVAHCYPYTYTDLQRYIRSLEVDPLRRHQLRRESLATSLAGNVVDVLTITSPTDDPEALKRRRGVVVSARVHPGESNASWMMKGVLDFLLGPSLDARILRDSFVGGWGGRKLPNADVCMCFTPPCNNLAGVDLNRVWNDPSRKLHPVVHATKQYLKQLLDEREVVMFCDLHGHSRKRGVFMYGCEKKMPRDQNPAFPGWPQPGSLGGQTFQEKLLPLLIQYNAPDLFSYQDCSFKVQKSKSGTSRVVGFRELGLVNSFTVEASFAGPISGRWARQHFTTSHLEQQGAALMTALLDYWDPDAYGLGELLGQLDFMHPANGEPPPRFITVR
;
A
#
# COMPACT_ATOMS: atom_id res chain seq x y z
N MET A 1 11.19 -27.30 15.41
CA MET A 1 12.31 -26.44 15.86
C MET A 1 12.27 -26.37 17.37
N ALA A 2 13.43 -26.45 18.05
CA ALA A 2 13.48 -26.30 19.50
C ALA A 2 13.04 -24.87 19.91
N ALA A 3 12.32 -24.75 21.03
CA ALA A 3 11.99 -23.46 21.62
C ALA A 3 13.26 -22.74 22.08
N TRP A 4 13.30 -21.42 21.97
CA TRP A 4 14.43 -20.62 22.48
C TRP A 4 14.47 -20.60 24.01
N TYR A 5 13.32 -20.82 24.64
CA TYR A 5 13.16 -20.90 26.08
C TYR A 5 11.97 -21.80 26.40
N THR A 6 12.12 -22.63 27.43
CA THR A 6 11.07 -23.49 27.97
C THR A 6 10.89 -23.12 29.44
N PRO A 7 9.67 -22.74 29.88
CA PRO A 7 9.40 -22.46 31.29
C PRO A 7 9.79 -23.65 32.17
N ARG A 8 10.43 -23.38 33.32
CA ARG A 8 11.00 -24.38 34.22
C ARG A 8 9.99 -24.98 35.22
N GLY A 9 8.76 -24.46 35.24
CA GLY A 9 7.69 -24.91 36.13
C GLY A 9 6.50 -23.94 36.09
N GLN A 10 5.47 -24.20 36.90
CA GLN A 10 4.26 -23.35 36.96
C GLN A 10 4.51 -21.95 37.54
N SER A 11 5.53 -21.80 38.40
CA SER A 11 5.93 -20.52 38.96
C SER A 11 6.73 -19.65 38.00
N ASP A 12 7.13 -20.20 36.85
CA ASP A 12 7.87 -19.48 35.83
C ASP A 12 6.93 -18.61 35.00
N ASP A 13 7.00 -17.30 35.23
CA ASP A 13 6.18 -16.27 34.58
C ASP A 13 6.89 -15.63 33.38
N THR A 14 8.02 -16.18 32.96
CA THR A 14 8.80 -15.67 31.82
C THR A 14 8.03 -15.89 30.52
N LEU A 15 7.85 -14.82 29.74
CA LEU A 15 7.22 -14.91 28.42
C LEU A 15 8.09 -15.71 27.45
N VAL A 16 7.44 -16.55 26.65
CA VAL A 16 8.09 -17.29 25.56
C VAL A 16 7.85 -16.53 24.25
N PHE A 17 8.93 -16.07 23.61
CA PHE A 17 8.86 -15.34 22.35
C PHE A 17 9.11 -16.23 21.14
N GLU A 18 8.37 -16.02 20.05
CA GLU A 18 8.60 -16.69 18.76
C GLU A 18 8.37 -15.74 17.58
N SER A 19 9.12 -15.93 16.50
CA SER A 19 8.93 -15.22 15.23
C SER A 19 9.35 -16.03 14.00
N ARG A 20 9.66 -17.33 14.14
CA ARG A 20 10.05 -18.25 13.06
C ARG A 20 8.82 -18.78 12.33
N TYR A 21 8.09 -17.85 11.74
CA TYR A 21 6.94 -18.09 10.89
C TYR A 21 6.86 -16.97 9.85
N GLU A 22 5.93 -17.11 8.92
CA GLU A 22 5.82 -16.23 7.78
C GLU A 22 5.61 -14.76 8.20
N SER A 23 6.39 -13.85 7.59
CA SER A 23 6.44 -12.42 7.93
C SER A 23 6.91 -12.10 9.37
N GLY A 24 7.30 -13.09 10.18
CA GLY A 24 7.77 -12.87 11.54
C GLY A 24 9.07 -12.07 11.59
N ASN A 25 9.16 -11.10 12.50
CA ASN A 25 10.38 -10.34 12.76
C ASN A 25 10.53 -10.03 14.25
N LEU A 26 11.40 -10.80 14.91
CA LEU A 26 12.02 -10.49 16.18
C LEU A 26 13.35 -11.25 16.25
N ARG A 27 14.47 -10.56 16.50
CA ARG A 27 15.79 -11.20 16.61
C ARG A 27 16.06 -11.70 18.03
N ARG A 28 15.71 -10.91 19.04
CA ARG A 28 15.99 -11.21 20.44
C ARG A 28 15.01 -10.50 21.36
N ALA A 29 14.61 -11.17 22.43
CA ALA A 29 13.96 -10.58 23.59
C ALA A 29 14.89 -10.73 24.80
N ILE A 30 15.02 -9.69 25.61
CA ILE A 30 15.84 -9.66 26.82
C ILE A 30 14.91 -9.22 27.95
N GLN A 31 14.67 -10.09 28.92
CA GLN A 31 13.94 -9.72 30.12
C GLN A 31 14.85 -8.83 30.99
N VAL A 32 14.43 -7.60 31.21
CA VAL A 32 15.19 -6.60 32.00
C VAL A 32 14.57 -6.36 33.38
N TYR A 33 13.27 -6.63 33.52
CA TYR A 33 12.53 -6.72 34.79
C TYR A 33 11.47 -7.82 34.67
N PRO A 34 10.80 -8.26 35.77
CA PRO A 34 9.87 -9.40 35.73
C PRO A 34 8.86 -9.35 34.57
N TYR A 35 8.31 -8.16 34.28
CA TYR A 35 7.35 -7.93 33.20
C TYR A 35 7.82 -6.88 32.18
N GLU A 36 9.13 -6.66 32.05
CA GLU A 36 9.70 -5.71 31.08
C GLU A 36 10.73 -6.38 30.18
N TYR A 37 10.58 -6.14 28.88
CA TYR A 37 11.40 -6.78 27.85
C TYR A 37 11.96 -5.77 26.86
N ASP A 38 13.28 -5.81 26.69
CA ASP A 38 13.96 -5.14 25.59
C ASP A 38 13.98 -6.06 24.37
N LEU A 39 13.44 -5.58 23.27
CA LEU A 39 13.25 -6.28 22.02
C LEU A 39 14.18 -5.72 20.95
N ILE A 40 14.89 -6.62 20.27
CA ILE A 40 15.76 -6.29 19.15
C ILE A 40 15.17 -6.93 17.91
N LEU A 41 14.81 -6.13 16.91
CA LEU A 41 14.33 -6.61 15.62
C LEU A 41 15.49 -7.07 14.74
N ARG A 42 15.21 -7.96 13.78
CA ARG A 42 16.16 -8.26 12.72
C ARG A 42 16.11 -7.13 11.68
N PRO A 43 17.25 -6.52 11.32
CA PRO A 43 17.29 -5.61 10.19
C PRO A 43 16.93 -6.34 8.89
N ASP A 44 16.42 -5.58 7.92
CA ASP A 44 16.15 -6.08 6.58
C ASP A 44 17.43 -6.69 5.98
N ILE A 45 17.27 -7.85 5.35
CA ILE A 45 18.38 -8.64 4.80
C ILE A 45 19.20 -7.79 3.83
N ASN A 46 20.52 -7.90 3.93
CA ASN A 46 21.49 -7.18 3.09
C ASN A 46 21.42 -5.64 3.19
N THR A 47 20.74 -5.09 4.19
CA THR A 47 20.72 -3.65 4.46
C THR A 47 21.62 -3.25 5.62
N ARG A 48 22.02 -1.97 5.67
CA ARG A 48 22.74 -1.38 6.81
C ARG A 48 21.78 -0.83 7.88
N GLY A 49 20.79 -1.63 8.27
CA GLY A 49 19.97 -1.38 9.45
C GLY A 49 18.51 -0.99 9.19
N HIS A 50 17.98 -1.05 7.96
CA HIS A 50 16.55 -0.76 7.73
C HIS A 50 15.69 -1.68 8.61
N THR A 51 14.95 -1.08 9.53
CA THR A 51 14.25 -1.80 10.60
C THR A 51 13.04 -0.98 11.03
N GLN A 52 11.84 -1.52 10.84
CA GLN A 52 10.56 -0.89 11.23
C GLN A 52 9.49 -1.95 11.55
N TRP A 53 9.38 -2.96 10.68
CA TRP A 53 8.40 -4.03 10.82
C TRP A 53 8.73 -4.93 12.00
N PHE A 54 7.75 -5.18 12.86
CA PHE A 54 7.80 -6.22 13.88
C PHE A 54 6.56 -7.09 13.76
N PHE A 55 6.76 -8.39 13.95
CA PHE A 55 5.69 -9.37 14.05
C PHE A 55 6.21 -10.57 14.82
N PHE A 56 5.74 -10.74 16.05
CA PHE A 56 6.18 -11.81 16.95
C PHE A 56 5.01 -12.29 17.80
N SER A 57 5.16 -13.47 18.40
CA SER A 57 4.21 -14.01 19.35
C SER A 57 4.85 -14.11 20.72
N ILE A 58 4.00 -13.97 21.74
CA ILE A 58 4.31 -14.22 23.15
C ILE A 58 3.37 -15.30 23.64
N ALA A 59 3.92 -16.24 24.41
CA ALA A 59 3.19 -17.27 25.13
C ALA A 59 3.59 -17.27 26.61
N ASN A 60 2.95 -18.14 27.39
CA ASN A 60 3.09 -18.18 28.86
C ASN A 60 2.62 -16.87 29.52
N THR A 61 1.58 -16.23 28.96
CA THR A 61 1.01 -15.00 29.53
C THR A 61 0.32 -15.26 30.87
N ARG A 62 0.11 -14.18 31.64
CA ARG A 62 -0.60 -14.21 32.93
C ARG A 62 -1.77 -13.24 32.89
N ALA A 63 -2.98 -13.69 33.22
CA ALA A 63 -4.18 -12.87 33.17
C ALA A 63 -4.04 -11.65 34.09
N GLY A 64 -4.45 -10.47 33.60
CA GLY A 64 -4.33 -9.20 34.32
C GLY A 64 -2.92 -8.62 34.39
N CYS A 65 -1.88 -9.36 33.98
CA CYS A 65 -0.51 -8.88 34.02
C CYS A 65 -0.24 -7.84 32.92
N ARG A 66 0.58 -6.83 33.25
CA ARG A 66 1.02 -5.75 32.36
C ARG A 66 2.46 -5.98 31.94
N TYR A 67 2.65 -6.30 30.66
CA TYR A 67 3.97 -6.47 30.07
C TYR A 67 4.40 -5.22 29.33
N LYS A 68 5.57 -4.68 29.67
CA LYS A 68 6.20 -3.55 28.99
C LYS A 68 7.21 -4.06 27.97
N PHE A 69 7.11 -3.57 26.75
CA PHE A 69 8.01 -3.91 25.65
C PHE A 69 8.73 -2.65 25.17
N ASN A 70 10.04 -2.73 25.01
CA ASN A 70 10.87 -1.67 24.45
C ASN A 70 11.55 -2.20 23.19
N ILE A 71 11.15 -1.75 22.00
CA ILE A 71 11.86 -2.07 20.76
C ILE A 71 12.98 -1.06 20.56
N ILE A 72 14.23 -1.46 20.77
CA ILE A 72 15.36 -0.54 21.02
C ILE A 72 16.25 -0.21 19.81
N ASN A 73 16.01 -0.82 18.65
CA ASN A 73 16.89 -0.68 17.47
C ASN A 73 16.19 -0.07 16.23
N LEU A 74 15.22 0.82 16.43
CA LEU A 74 14.52 1.50 15.33
C LEU A 74 15.37 2.64 14.77
N LEU A 75 15.18 2.95 13.48
CA LEU A 75 16.01 3.94 12.78
C LEU A 75 15.36 5.29 12.52
N LYS A 76 14.03 5.33 12.40
CA LYS A 76 13.34 6.54 11.99
C LYS A 76 13.38 7.53 13.14
N GLU A 77 13.54 8.81 12.82
CA GLU A 77 13.63 9.84 13.87
C GLU A 77 12.29 10.12 14.55
N ASP A 78 11.21 9.70 13.89
CA ASP A 78 9.85 9.97 14.30
C ASP A 78 8.90 8.88 13.80
N SER A 79 7.75 8.75 14.45
CA SER A 79 6.79 7.68 14.21
C SER A 79 5.38 8.07 14.63
N LEU A 80 4.39 7.60 13.87
CA LEU A 80 2.96 7.73 14.18
C LEU A 80 2.55 7.18 15.56
N TYR A 81 3.41 6.41 16.24
CA TYR A 81 3.22 6.02 17.64
C TYR A 81 3.15 7.23 18.59
N ASN A 82 3.90 8.30 18.30
CA ASN A 82 3.77 9.58 19.03
C ASN A 82 2.44 10.29 18.73
N ASP A 83 1.82 9.96 17.58
CA ASP A 83 0.52 10.46 17.17
C ASP A 83 -0.61 9.46 17.48
N GLY A 84 -0.45 8.60 18.49
CA GLY A 84 -1.52 7.70 18.95
C GLY A 84 -1.75 6.44 18.09
N MET A 85 -0.84 6.08 17.19
CA MET A 85 -0.83 4.74 16.61
C MET A 85 -0.65 3.69 17.73
N GLN A 86 -1.32 2.55 17.59
CA GLN A 86 -1.21 1.42 18.51
C GLN A 86 -0.71 0.17 17.77
N PRO A 87 0.06 -0.73 18.41
CA PRO A 87 0.37 -2.02 17.84
C PRO A 87 -0.92 -2.84 17.64
N LEU A 88 -0.85 -3.79 16.71
CA LEU A 88 -1.91 -4.77 16.52
C LEU A 88 -1.65 -5.99 17.39
N VAL A 89 -2.73 -6.51 17.97
CA VAL A 89 -2.70 -7.66 18.85
C VAL A 89 -3.75 -8.67 18.39
N HIS A 90 -3.38 -9.94 18.43
CA HIS A 90 -4.30 -11.06 18.22
C HIS A 90 -4.08 -12.11 19.31
N SER A 91 -5.11 -12.35 20.12
CA SER A 91 -5.11 -13.37 21.18
C SER A 91 -5.84 -14.61 20.69
N ALA A 92 -5.19 -15.77 20.76
CA ALA A 92 -5.80 -17.03 20.35
C ALA A 92 -7.04 -17.36 21.19
N LYS A 93 -6.98 -17.13 22.50
CA LYS A 93 -8.13 -17.35 23.40
C LYS A 93 -9.25 -16.35 23.19
N ALA A 94 -8.96 -15.08 22.93
CA ALA A 94 -9.97 -14.09 22.59
C ALA A 94 -10.69 -14.44 21.28
N GLN A 95 -9.94 -14.89 20.27
CA GLN A 95 -10.53 -15.33 19.00
C GLN A 95 -11.45 -16.54 19.22
N ALA A 96 -11.00 -17.56 19.95
CA ALA A 96 -11.79 -18.76 20.19
C ALA A 96 -13.05 -18.50 21.05
N GLY A 97 -12.94 -17.64 22.07
CA GLY A 97 -14.04 -17.40 23.02
C GLY A 97 -15.05 -16.34 22.59
N ARG A 98 -14.60 -15.26 21.94
CA ARG A 98 -15.46 -14.10 21.58
C ARG A 98 -15.38 -13.70 20.11
N GLY A 99 -14.64 -14.43 19.27
CA GLY A 99 -14.45 -14.08 17.85
C GLY A 99 -13.65 -12.80 17.62
N LEU A 100 -12.91 -12.31 18.61
CA LEU A 100 -12.13 -11.07 18.45
C LEU A 100 -10.81 -11.35 17.74
N GLY A 101 -10.75 -10.94 16.46
CA GLY A 101 -9.55 -11.00 15.65
C GLY A 101 -8.52 -9.92 15.97
N TRP A 102 -7.72 -9.57 14.95
CA TRP A 102 -6.72 -8.51 15.05
C TRP A 102 -7.34 -7.17 15.44
N HIS A 103 -6.86 -6.58 16.54
CA HIS A 103 -7.33 -5.30 17.04
C HIS A 103 -6.17 -4.45 17.55
N ARG A 104 -6.36 -3.13 17.56
CA ARG A 104 -5.38 -2.18 18.08
C ARG A 104 -5.43 -2.22 19.61
N ALA A 105 -4.27 -2.33 20.24
CA ALA A 105 -4.18 -2.42 21.69
C ALA A 105 -2.87 -1.81 22.18
N GLY A 106 -2.78 -1.61 23.50
CA GLY A 106 -1.60 -1.10 24.16
C GLY A 106 -1.77 0.31 24.69
N THR A 107 -1.02 0.58 25.76
CA THR A 107 -1.05 1.84 26.52
C THR A 107 0.38 2.30 26.78
N ARG A 108 0.55 3.53 27.29
CA ARG A 108 1.86 4.10 27.63
C ARG A 108 2.85 4.02 26.46
N ILE A 109 2.35 4.37 25.28
CA ILE A 109 3.10 4.29 24.04
C ILE A 109 3.97 5.54 23.90
N CYS A 110 5.25 5.34 23.59
CA CYS A 110 6.20 6.42 23.40
C CYS A 110 7.26 6.03 22.35
N TYR A 111 7.64 6.98 21.51
CA TYR A 111 8.72 6.82 20.53
C TYR A 111 9.78 7.93 20.70
N TYR A 112 11.01 7.55 21.02
CA TYR A 112 12.05 8.51 21.43
C TYR A 112 13.46 8.04 21.04
N ALA A 113 14.39 8.99 20.88
CA ALA A 113 15.80 8.69 20.68
C ALA A 113 16.40 8.04 21.93
N ASN A 114 17.19 6.98 21.75
CA ASN A 114 17.89 6.32 22.86
C ASN A 114 19.40 6.62 22.82
N THR A 115 20.15 6.04 23.75
CA THR A 115 21.60 6.26 23.90
C THR A 115 22.46 5.25 23.13
N ILE A 116 21.85 4.29 22.44
CA ILE A 116 22.55 3.21 21.74
C ILE A 116 23.10 3.74 20.42
N ARG A 117 24.43 3.82 20.29
CA ARG A 117 25.10 4.36 19.11
C ARG A 117 25.04 3.42 17.90
N ARG A 118 24.90 4.03 16.71
CA ARG A 118 24.81 3.39 15.40
C ARG A 118 26.14 3.49 14.65
N GLY A 119 26.91 2.41 14.72
CA GLY A 119 28.20 2.32 14.03
C GLY A 119 29.11 3.52 14.35
N ARG A 120 29.89 3.96 13.36
CA ARG A 120 30.84 5.08 13.52
C ARG A 120 30.23 6.46 13.28
N SER A 121 28.94 6.54 12.93
CA SER A 121 28.27 7.80 12.52
C SER A 121 27.91 8.74 13.66
N GLY A 122 28.03 8.30 14.91
CA GLY A 122 27.60 9.06 16.10
C GLY A 122 26.08 9.13 16.31
N LYS A 123 25.25 8.77 15.32
CA LYS A 123 23.78 8.72 15.44
C LYS A 123 23.34 7.64 16.44
N THR A 124 22.19 7.81 17.06
CA THR A 124 21.60 6.81 17.96
C THR A 124 20.41 6.09 17.33
N TYR A 125 20.02 4.95 17.91
CA TYR A 125 18.76 4.30 17.61
C TYR A 125 17.59 5.01 18.32
N PHE A 126 16.39 4.61 17.94
CA PHE A 126 15.14 5.03 18.56
C PHE A 126 14.48 3.84 19.24
N THR A 127 13.76 4.13 20.31
CA THR A 127 12.99 3.15 21.09
C THR A 127 11.50 3.38 20.91
N LEU A 128 10.77 2.32 20.58
CA LEU A 128 9.31 2.26 20.75
C LEU A 128 9.00 1.51 22.05
N THR A 129 8.39 2.18 23.01
CA THR A 129 7.88 1.56 24.24
C THR A 129 6.36 1.44 24.18
N PHE A 130 5.80 0.31 24.60
CA PHE A 130 4.36 0.15 24.84
C PHE A 130 4.09 -0.90 25.91
N THR A 131 2.92 -0.83 26.56
CA THR A 131 2.48 -1.79 27.57
C THR A 131 1.23 -2.53 27.10
N LEU A 132 1.24 -3.87 27.16
CA LEU A 132 0.07 -4.73 26.92
C LEU A 132 -0.40 -5.37 28.22
N THR A 133 -1.72 -5.33 28.45
CA THR A 133 -2.36 -6.10 29.53
C THR A 133 -2.96 -7.36 28.94
N THR A 134 -2.49 -8.54 29.34
CA THR A 134 -3.04 -9.80 28.81
C THR A 134 -4.26 -10.25 29.60
N GLN A 135 -5.28 -10.76 28.90
CA GLN A 135 -6.58 -11.10 29.51
C GLN A 135 -6.65 -12.56 29.98
N TYR A 136 -5.77 -13.43 29.50
CA TYR A 136 -5.84 -14.86 29.76
C TYR A 136 -4.47 -15.41 30.18
N ASP A 137 -4.48 -16.41 31.06
CA ASP A 137 -3.30 -17.21 31.39
C ASP A 137 -2.94 -18.14 30.24
N ASN A 138 -1.66 -18.35 29.99
CA ASN A 138 -1.15 -19.29 28.99
C ASN A 138 -1.80 -19.08 27.61
N ASP A 139 -1.98 -17.82 27.21
CA ASP A 139 -2.47 -17.45 25.89
C ASP A 139 -1.33 -17.41 24.88
N LEU A 140 -1.67 -17.55 23.61
CA LEU A 140 -0.78 -17.25 22.50
C LEU A 140 -1.21 -15.92 21.89
N VAL A 141 -0.42 -14.88 22.15
CA VAL A 141 -0.70 -13.52 21.72
C VAL A 141 0.29 -13.11 20.64
N HIS A 142 -0.21 -12.73 19.47
CA HIS A 142 0.60 -12.16 18.41
C HIS A 142 0.57 -10.64 18.47
N VAL A 143 1.71 -10.00 18.20
CA VAL A 143 1.90 -8.55 18.21
C VAL A 143 2.54 -8.12 16.90
N ALA A 144 1.96 -7.15 16.20
CA ALA A 144 2.41 -6.71 14.87
C ALA A 144 2.36 -5.18 14.68
N HIS A 145 3.18 -4.67 13.77
CA HIS A 145 3.22 -3.24 13.41
C HIS A 145 1.97 -2.80 12.63
N CYS A 146 1.58 -3.59 11.63
CA CYS A 146 0.36 -3.43 10.82
C CYS A 146 -0.31 -4.80 10.62
N TYR A 147 -1.52 -4.84 10.05
CA TYR A 147 -2.28 -6.07 9.82
C TYR A 147 -1.44 -7.00 8.95
N PRO A 148 -0.98 -8.15 9.48
CA PRO A 148 -0.20 -9.07 8.67
C PRO A 148 -1.01 -9.52 7.46
N TYR A 149 -0.33 -9.65 6.33
CA TYR A 149 -0.89 -10.24 5.12
C TYR A 149 0.25 -11.07 4.55
N THR A 150 0.15 -12.39 4.68
CA THR A 150 1.23 -13.30 4.33
C THR A 150 1.19 -13.67 2.85
N TYR A 151 2.27 -14.23 2.30
CA TYR A 151 2.27 -14.83 0.97
C TYR A 151 1.31 -16.02 0.93
N THR A 152 1.23 -16.81 2.01
CA THR A 152 0.21 -17.87 2.11
C THR A 152 -1.21 -17.31 2.04
N ASP A 153 -1.49 -16.18 2.72
CA ASP A 153 -2.80 -15.53 2.63
C ASP A 153 -3.09 -15.02 1.20
N LEU A 154 -2.08 -14.44 0.53
CA LEU A 154 -2.19 -14.03 -0.87
C LEU A 154 -2.55 -15.20 -1.78
N GLN A 155 -1.78 -16.28 -1.69
CA GLN A 155 -1.97 -17.46 -2.52
C GLN A 155 -3.31 -18.14 -2.26
N ARG A 156 -3.75 -18.18 -0.99
CA ARG A 156 -5.08 -18.69 -0.62
C ARG A 156 -6.18 -17.80 -1.16
N TYR A 157 -6.04 -16.49 -1.08
CA TYR A 157 -7.02 -15.54 -1.59
C TYR A 157 -7.14 -15.62 -3.12
N ILE A 158 -6.04 -15.57 -3.87
CA ILE A 158 -6.07 -15.72 -5.33
C ILE A 158 -6.73 -17.06 -5.72
N ARG A 159 -6.35 -18.16 -5.07
CA ARG A 159 -6.96 -19.47 -5.32
C ARG A 159 -8.46 -19.46 -5.06
N SER A 160 -8.92 -18.76 -4.02
CA SER A 160 -10.36 -18.63 -3.73
C SER A 160 -11.12 -17.93 -4.86
N LEU A 161 -10.49 -16.97 -5.56
CA LEU A 161 -11.06 -16.30 -6.73
C LEU A 161 -11.08 -17.23 -7.96
N GLU A 162 -10.06 -18.06 -8.14
CA GLU A 162 -9.96 -19.02 -9.26
C GLU A 162 -10.99 -20.16 -9.17
N VAL A 163 -11.40 -20.55 -7.96
CA VAL A 163 -12.41 -21.61 -7.75
C VAL A 163 -13.84 -21.08 -7.67
N ASP A 164 -14.04 -19.77 -7.48
CA ASP A 164 -15.37 -19.15 -7.45
C ASP A 164 -15.98 -19.15 -8.87
N PRO A 165 -17.09 -19.86 -9.11
CA PRO A 165 -17.73 -19.93 -10.43
C PRO A 165 -18.16 -18.56 -10.98
N LEU A 166 -18.45 -17.59 -10.12
CA LEU A 166 -18.89 -16.26 -10.54
C LEU A 166 -17.72 -15.37 -10.98
N ARG A 167 -16.51 -15.63 -10.47
CA ARG A 167 -15.34 -14.76 -10.67
C ARG A 167 -14.31 -15.36 -11.63
N ARG A 168 -14.15 -16.69 -11.64
CA ARG A 168 -13.09 -17.39 -12.39
C ARG A 168 -13.04 -17.10 -13.87
N HIS A 169 -14.18 -16.81 -14.49
CA HIS A 169 -14.25 -16.53 -15.93
C HIS A 169 -13.70 -15.16 -16.28
N GLN A 170 -13.66 -14.23 -15.31
CA GLN A 170 -13.19 -12.86 -15.50
C GLN A 170 -11.72 -12.68 -15.09
N LEU A 171 -11.08 -13.71 -14.56
CA LEU A 171 -9.75 -13.65 -13.96
C LEU A 171 -8.79 -14.59 -14.70
N ARG A 172 -7.69 -14.04 -15.21
CA ARG A 172 -6.55 -14.82 -15.71
C ARG A 172 -5.34 -14.58 -14.81
N ARG A 173 -4.75 -15.66 -14.31
CA ARG A 173 -3.55 -15.64 -13.48
C ARG A 173 -2.35 -16.13 -14.28
N GLU A 174 -1.27 -15.36 -14.28
CA GLU A 174 0.00 -15.72 -14.92
C GLU A 174 1.17 -15.45 -13.98
N SER A 175 2.31 -16.10 -14.22
CA SER A 175 3.56 -15.83 -13.49
C SER A 175 4.31 -14.70 -14.18
N LEU A 176 4.46 -13.56 -13.50
CA LEU A 176 5.22 -12.42 -14.01
C LEU A 176 6.73 -12.65 -13.88
N ALA A 177 7.15 -13.13 -12.72
CA ALA A 177 8.55 -13.36 -12.39
C ALA A 177 8.70 -14.30 -11.18
N THR A 178 9.93 -14.73 -10.95
CA THR A 178 10.34 -15.31 -9.66
C THR A 178 11.15 -14.27 -8.90
N SER A 179 10.77 -14.01 -7.65
CA SER A 179 11.51 -13.11 -6.76
C SER A 179 12.88 -13.69 -6.40
N LEU A 180 13.78 -12.87 -5.83
CA LEU A 180 15.07 -13.35 -5.32
C LEU A 180 14.94 -14.44 -4.25
N ALA A 181 13.83 -14.47 -3.52
CA ALA A 181 13.54 -15.46 -2.49
C ALA A 181 12.96 -16.77 -3.06
N GLY A 182 12.79 -16.88 -4.39
CA GLY A 182 12.18 -18.04 -5.05
C GLY A 182 10.65 -18.03 -5.09
N ASN A 183 9.99 -17.03 -4.49
CA ASN A 183 8.53 -16.89 -4.56
C ASN A 183 8.07 -16.45 -5.96
N VAL A 184 6.97 -17.03 -6.43
CA VAL A 184 6.29 -16.58 -7.66
C VAL A 184 5.67 -15.22 -7.41
N VAL A 185 5.80 -14.34 -8.40
CA VAL A 185 5.14 -13.03 -8.46
C VAL A 185 4.04 -13.16 -9.49
N ASP A 186 2.80 -13.13 -9.04
CA ASP A 186 1.63 -13.29 -9.90
C ASP A 186 1.25 -11.96 -10.58
N VAL A 187 0.79 -12.08 -11.82
CA VAL A 187 0.06 -11.04 -12.52
C VAL A 187 -1.37 -11.54 -12.77
N LEU A 188 -2.35 -10.76 -12.33
CA LEU A 188 -3.77 -11.04 -12.46
C LEU A 188 -4.37 -10.09 -13.50
N THR A 189 -4.86 -10.63 -14.60
CA THR A 189 -5.60 -9.86 -15.60
C THR A 189 -7.09 -10.06 -15.35
N ILE A 190 -7.81 -8.96 -15.11
CA ILE A 190 -9.26 -8.96 -14.89
C ILE A 190 -9.96 -8.31 -16.05
N THR A 191 -10.83 -9.06 -16.70
CA THR A 191 -11.52 -8.61 -17.90
C THR A 191 -12.72 -9.51 -18.20
N SER A 192 -13.77 -8.98 -18.83
CA SER A 192 -14.90 -9.82 -19.23
C SER A 192 -14.56 -10.68 -20.46
N PRO A 193 -14.90 -11.99 -20.46
CA PRO A 193 -14.68 -12.85 -21.62
C PRO A 193 -15.27 -12.26 -22.90
N THR A 194 -14.54 -12.38 -24.01
CA THR A 194 -15.05 -12.06 -25.33
C THR A 194 -14.38 -12.94 -26.36
N ASP A 195 -15.17 -13.38 -27.34
CA ASP A 195 -14.69 -14.17 -28.48
C ASP A 195 -14.16 -13.27 -29.62
N ASP A 196 -14.24 -11.93 -29.50
CA ASP A 196 -13.73 -10.95 -30.46
C ASP A 196 -12.31 -10.49 -30.07
N PRO A 197 -11.24 -10.94 -30.77
CA PRO A 197 -9.87 -10.51 -30.50
C PRO A 197 -9.64 -9.01 -30.73
N GLU A 198 -10.39 -8.39 -31.63
CA GLU A 198 -10.28 -6.96 -31.90
C GLU A 198 -10.97 -6.14 -30.80
N ALA A 199 -12.03 -6.66 -30.18
CA ALA A 199 -12.59 -6.07 -28.97
C ALA A 199 -11.57 -6.06 -27.82
N LEU A 200 -10.80 -7.14 -27.65
CA LEU A 200 -9.71 -7.21 -26.66
C LEU A 200 -8.63 -6.17 -26.91
N LYS A 201 -8.17 -6.00 -28.16
CA LYS A 201 -7.15 -4.99 -28.51
C LYS A 201 -7.61 -3.55 -28.30
N ARG A 202 -8.92 -3.28 -28.46
CA ARG A 202 -9.51 -1.96 -28.19
C ARG A 202 -9.66 -1.66 -26.70
N ARG A 203 -9.41 -2.62 -25.80
CA ARG A 203 -9.44 -2.37 -24.36
C ARG A 203 -8.21 -1.58 -23.95
N ARG A 204 -8.40 -0.62 -23.05
CA ARG A 204 -7.33 0.17 -22.44
C ARG A 204 -6.77 -0.59 -21.26
N GLY A 205 -5.49 -0.39 -20.96
CA GLY A 205 -4.83 -0.99 -19.81
C GLY A 205 -4.92 -0.10 -18.57
N VAL A 206 -5.19 -0.72 -17.42
CA VAL A 206 -5.00 -0.12 -16.11
C VAL A 206 -4.06 -1.04 -15.35
N VAL A 207 -2.96 -0.49 -14.85
CA VAL A 207 -1.97 -1.30 -14.12
C VAL A 207 -1.89 -0.86 -12.68
N VAL A 208 -2.12 -1.78 -11.75
CA VAL A 208 -1.94 -1.53 -10.31
C VAL A 208 -0.88 -2.49 -9.76
N SER A 209 0.14 -1.95 -9.10
CA SER A 209 1.12 -2.72 -8.32
C SER A 209 0.94 -2.44 -6.84
N ALA A 210 1.39 -3.37 -5.98
CA ALA A 210 1.33 -3.16 -4.54
C ALA A 210 2.54 -3.75 -3.80
N ARG A 211 2.87 -3.12 -2.67
CA ARG A 211 3.73 -3.64 -1.60
C ARG A 211 5.19 -3.90 -2.01
N VAL A 212 5.73 -3.05 -2.87
CA VAL A 212 7.16 -3.12 -3.23
C VAL A 212 8.07 -3.04 -2.00
N HIS A 213 7.63 -2.38 -0.92
CA HIS A 213 8.24 -2.49 0.41
C HIS A 213 7.53 -3.58 1.24
N PRO A 214 8.23 -4.66 1.67
CA PRO A 214 7.61 -5.81 2.34
C PRO A 214 6.80 -5.49 3.61
N GLY A 215 7.25 -4.50 4.39
CA GLY A 215 6.62 -4.08 5.65
C GLY A 215 5.31 -3.29 5.49
N GLU A 216 4.94 -2.91 4.26
CA GLU A 216 3.75 -2.13 3.95
C GLU A 216 2.54 -3.04 3.65
N SER A 217 2.18 -3.88 4.63
CA SER A 217 1.10 -4.88 4.47
C SER A 217 -0.28 -4.28 4.21
N ASN A 218 -0.51 -3.04 4.61
CA ASN A 218 -1.71 -2.28 4.27
C ASN A 218 -1.90 -2.09 2.76
N ALA A 219 -0.83 -2.06 1.95
CA ALA A 219 -0.94 -2.04 0.50
C ALA A 219 -1.59 -3.32 -0.06
N SER A 220 -1.34 -4.48 0.54
CA SER A 220 -2.01 -5.74 0.15
C SER A 220 -3.51 -5.72 0.46
N TRP A 221 -3.92 -5.09 1.56
CA TRP A 221 -5.33 -4.91 1.89
C TRP A 221 -6.04 -3.96 0.94
N MET A 222 -5.39 -2.85 0.55
CA MET A 222 -5.92 -1.99 -0.53
C MET A 222 -6.07 -2.76 -1.83
N MET A 223 -5.05 -3.52 -2.22
CA MET A 223 -5.10 -4.34 -3.44
C MET A 223 -6.20 -5.41 -3.40
N LYS A 224 -6.45 -6.03 -2.23
CA LYS A 224 -7.61 -6.92 -2.04
C LYS A 224 -8.92 -6.18 -2.32
N GLY A 225 -9.06 -4.95 -1.85
CA GLY A 225 -10.22 -4.11 -2.14
C GLY A 225 -10.41 -3.79 -3.62
N VAL A 226 -9.30 -3.53 -4.34
CA VAL A 226 -9.32 -3.38 -5.81
C VAL A 226 -9.84 -4.65 -6.47
N LEU A 227 -9.31 -5.82 -6.09
CA LEU A 227 -9.73 -7.12 -6.65
C LEU A 227 -11.19 -7.44 -6.35
N ASP A 228 -11.63 -7.28 -5.10
CA ASP A 228 -13.01 -7.59 -4.70
C ASP A 228 -14.02 -6.64 -5.37
N PHE A 229 -13.68 -5.37 -5.57
CA PHE A 229 -14.49 -4.45 -6.36
C PHE A 229 -14.58 -4.93 -7.82
N LEU A 230 -13.43 -5.14 -8.46
CA LEU A 230 -13.35 -5.51 -9.87
C LEU A 230 -13.90 -6.89 -10.19
N LEU A 231 -14.02 -7.81 -9.23
CA LEU A 231 -14.70 -9.10 -9.40
C LEU A 231 -16.10 -9.11 -8.77
N GLY A 232 -16.54 -7.96 -8.28
CA GLY A 232 -17.83 -7.77 -7.63
C GLY A 232 -18.99 -7.76 -8.64
N PRO A 233 -20.22 -7.98 -8.14
CA PRO A 233 -21.42 -8.03 -8.97
C PRO A 233 -21.97 -6.65 -9.36
N SER A 234 -21.45 -5.56 -8.79
CA SER A 234 -21.92 -4.18 -8.99
C SER A 234 -21.88 -3.76 -10.46
N LEU A 235 -22.80 -2.88 -10.84
CA LEU A 235 -22.86 -2.32 -12.19
C LEU A 235 -21.55 -1.63 -12.58
N ASP A 236 -20.98 -0.82 -11.68
CA ASP A 236 -19.71 -0.10 -11.92
C ASP A 236 -18.56 -1.06 -12.25
N ALA A 237 -18.45 -2.14 -11.47
CA ALA A 237 -17.44 -3.16 -11.71
C ALA A 237 -17.68 -3.91 -13.03
N ARG A 238 -18.95 -4.15 -13.40
CA ARG A 238 -19.29 -4.68 -14.72
C ARG A 238 -18.88 -3.71 -15.81
N ILE A 239 -19.20 -2.41 -15.70
CA ILE A 239 -18.84 -1.40 -16.70
C ILE A 239 -17.31 -1.31 -16.88
N LEU A 240 -16.53 -1.38 -15.80
CA LEU A 240 -15.06 -1.38 -15.91
C LEU A 240 -14.51 -2.63 -16.61
N ARG A 241 -15.13 -3.81 -16.38
CA ARG A 241 -14.72 -5.08 -17.01
C ARG A 241 -15.26 -5.24 -18.44
N ASP A 242 -16.49 -4.80 -18.67
CA ASP A 242 -17.29 -5.02 -19.87
C ASP A 242 -16.93 -3.96 -20.92
N SER A 243 -16.83 -4.42 -22.16
CA SER A 243 -16.62 -3.52 -23.28
C SER A 243 -17.95 -2.93 -23.72
N PHE A 244 -18.15 -1.62 -23.64
CA PHE A 244 -19.20 -0.99 -24.46
C PHE A 244 -18.60 -0.59 -25.80
N VAL A 245 -18.64 -1.50 -26.78
CA VAL A 245 -18.57 -1.13 -28.20
C VAL A 245 -20.01 -1.00 -28.69
N GLY A 246 -20.54 0.23 -28.60
CA GLY A 246 -21.88 0.59 -29.10
C GLY A 246 -22.89 0.94 -28.01
N GLY A 247 -22.65 2.02 -27.26
CA GLY A 247 -23.69 2.63 -26.41
C GLY A 247 -24.66 3.46 -27.25
N TRP A 248 -25.96 3.25 -27.04
CA TRP A 248 -27.03 4.12 -27.52
C TRP A 248 -26.68 5.59 -27.21
N GLY A 249 -26.48 6.41 -28.23
CA GLY A 249 -26.16 7.84 -28.09
C GLY A 249 -24.67 8.22 -28.17
N GLY A 250 -23.76 7.34 -28.62
CA GLY A 250 -22.38 7.74 -28.99
C GLY A 250 -21.40 7.95 -27.84
N ARG A 251 -21.75 7.53 -26.61
CA ARG A 251 -20.88 7.64 -25.42
C ARG A 251 -19.83 6.52 -25.41
N LYS A 252 -18.55 6.88 -25.24
CA LYS A 252 -17.40 5.95 -25.19
C LYS A 252 -16.95 5.78 -23.73
N LEU A 253 -17.42 4.74 -23.06
CA LEU A 253 -16.98 4.37 -21.70
C LEU A 253 -15.61 3.64 -21.75
N PRO A 254 -14.82 3.66 -20.67
CA PRO A 254 -13.50 3.06 -20.65
C PRO A 254 -13.61 1.52 -20.62
N ASN A 255 -13.18 0.88 -21.69
CA ASN A 255 -12.86 -0.54 -21.67
C ASN A 255 -11.56 -0.70 -20.89
N ALA A 256 -11.52 -1.28 -19.68
CA ALA A 256 -10.28 -1.46 -18.92
C ALA A 256 -9.93 -2.95 -18.73
N ASP A 257 -8.84 -3.39 -19.35
CA ASP A 257 -8.11 -4.56 -18.85
C ASP A 257 -7.34 -4.11 -17.61
N VAL A 258 -7.84 -4.48 -16.44
CA VAL A 258 -7.12 -4.22 -15.21
C VAL A 258 -6.12 -5.33 -14.98
N CYS A 259 -4.85 -5.00 -15.18
CA CYS A 259 -3.75 -5.86 -14.83
C CYS A 259 -3.20 -5.50 -13.45
N MET A 260 -3.15 -6.48 -12.56
CA MET A 260 -2.65 -6.30 -11.20
C MET A 260 -1.43 -7.15 -10.96
N CYS A 261 -0.33 -6.50 -10.56
CA CYS A 261 0.92 -7.15 -10.19
C CYS A 261 1.04 -7.20 -8.66
N PHE A 262 1.12 -8.40 -8.10
CA PHE A 262 1.36 -8.60 -6.67
C PHE A 262 2.83 -8.79 -6.39
N THR A 263 3.46 -7.87 -5.66
CA THR A 263 4.77 -8.18 -5.10
C THR A 263 4.61 -8.93 -3.76
N PRO A 264 5.21 -10.12 -3.61
CA PRO A 264 5.04 -10.92 -2.40
C PRO A 264 5.79 -10.28 -1.20
N PRO A 265 5.38 -10.58 0.04
CA PRO A 265 6.19 -10.30 1.22
C PRO A 265 7.62 -10.84 1.04
N CYS A 266 8.62 -10.06 1.43
CA CYS A 266 10.06 -10.39 1.33
C CYS A 266 10.64 -10.41 -0.10
N ASN A 267 10.17 -9.54 -0.99
CA ASN A 267 10.69 -9.41 -2.36
C ASN A 267 12.12 -8.83 -2.48
N ASN A 268 12.65 -8.21 -1.43
CA ASN A 268 13.89 -7.43 -1.49
C ASN A 268 15.04 -8.08 -0.71
N LEU A 269 15.63 -9.11 -1.30
CA LEU A 269 16.90 -9.66 -0.83
C LEU A 269 18.13 -8.93 -1.42
N ALA A 270 17.91 -7.96 -2.31
CA ALA A 270 18.99 -7.19 -2.93
C ALA A 270 19.58 -6.12 -1.99
N GLY A 271 18.90 -5.81 -0.87
CA GLY A 271 19.38 -4.83 0.11
C GLY A 271 19.28 -3.37 -0.35
N VAL A 272 18.50 -3.09 -1.41
CA VAL A 272 18.29 -1.74 -1.98
C VAL A 272 16.82 -1.37 -1.97
N ASP A 273 16.47 -0.09 -1.93
CA ASP A 273 15.08 0.33 -2.09
C ASP A 273 14.61 0.03 -3.52
N LEU A 274 13.75 -0.99 -3.69
CA LEU A 274 13.23 -1.42 -5.00
C LEU A 274 12.41 -0.31 -5.69
N ASN A 275 11.86 0.64 -4.94
CA ASN A 275 11.21 1.82 -5.50
C ASN A 275 12.21 2.97 -5.76
N ARG A 276 13.50 2.67 -5.94
CA ARG A 276 14.55 3.62 -6.40
C ARG A 276 15.34 3.12 -7.60
N VAL A 277 15.04 1.92 -8.10
CA VAL A 277 15.79 1.26 -9.17
C VAL A 277 14.97 1.07 -10.45
N TRP A 278 13.82 1.73 -10.57
CA TRP A 278 12.96 1.59 -11.75
C TRP A 278 13.56 2.19 -13.02
N ASN A 279 14.48 3.13 -12.90
CA ASN A 279 15.17 3.73 -14.04
C ASN A 279 16.03 2.68 -14.76
N ASP A 280 16.79 1.88 -14.01
CA ASP A 280 17.67 0.83 -14.55
C ASP A 280 17.62 -0.45 -13.68
N PRO A 281 16.53 -1.23 -13.76
CA PRO A 281 16.38 -2.42 -12.94
C PRO A 281 17.18 -3.59 -13.53
N SER A 282 18.09 -4.16 -12.74
CA SER A 282 18.77 -5.41 -13.09
C SER A 282 17.81 -6.60 -13.16
N ARG A 283 17.81 -7.34 -14.27
CA ARG A 283 17.07 -8.62 -14.38
C ARG A 283 17.46 -9.65 -13.32
N LYS A 284 18.72 -9.64 -12.86
CA LYS A 284 19.25 -10.59 -11.88
C LYS A 284 18.98 -10.15 -10.44
N LEU A 285 19.21 -8.88 -10.12
CA LEU A 285 19.09 -8.38 -8.74
C LEU A 285 17.68 -7.84 -8.43
N HIS A 286 16.97 -7.33 -9.43
CA HIS A 286 15.64 -6.73 -9.28
C HIS A 286 14.62 -7.40 -10.22
N PRO A 287 14.51 -8.75 -10.24
CA PRO A 287 13.73 -9.48 -11.24
C PRO A 287 12.27 -9.03 -11.30
N VAL A 288 11.68 -8.71 -10.14
CA VAL A 288 10.31 -8.22 -10.03
C VAL A 288 10.14 -6.86 -10.69
N VAL A 289 10.96 -5.87 -10.33
CA VAL A 289 10.89 -4.51 -10.90
C VAL A 289 11.18 -4.54 -12.40
N HIS A 290 12.17 -5.32 -12.83
CA HIS A 290 12.49 -5.51 -14.23
C HIS A 290 11.28 -6.08 -14.99
N ALA A 291 10.70 -7.19 -14.50
CA ALA A 291 9.56 -7.82 -15.16
C ALA A 291 8.31 -6.91 -15.18
N THR A 292 7.99 -6.21 -14.10
CA THR A 292 6.86 -5.24 -14.08
C THR A 292 7.08 -4.11 -15.09
N LYS A 293 8.30 -3.56 -15.19
CA LYS A 293 8.62 -2.52 -16.19
C LYS A 293 8.51 -3.05 -17.62
N GLN A 294 8.97 -4.28 -17.89
CA GLN A 294 8.84 -4.90 -19.21
C GLN A 294 7.37 -5.19 -19.55
N TYR A 295 6.59 -5.69 -18.59
CA TYR A 295 5.16 -5.91 -18.76
C TYR A 295 4.42 -4.61 -19.12
N LEU A 296 4.72 -3.51 -18.42
CA LEU A 296 4.16 -2.20 -18.74
C LEU A 296 4.51 -1.73 -20.16
N LYS A 297 5.76 -1.95 -20.60
CA LYS A 297 6.19 -1.62 -21.98
C LYS A 297 5.45 -2.44 -23.02
N GLN A 298 5.38 -3.76 -22.83
CA GLN A 298 4.65 -4.65 -23.73
C GLN A 298 3.17 -4.27 -23.81
N LEU A 299 2.54 -3.96 -22.67
CA LEU A 299 1.16 -3.53 -22.63
C LEU A 299 0.95 -2.20 -23.38
N LEU A 300 1.87 -1.25 -23.24
CA LEU A 300 1.85 0.03 -23.97
C LEU A 300 2.04 -0.14 -25.48
N ASP A 301 2.81 -1.13 -25.92
CA ASP A 301 2.98 -1.46 -27.34
C ASP A 301 1.71 -2.11 -27.94
N GLU A 302 0.94 -2.83 -27.11
CA GLU A 302 -0.29 -3.51 -27.52
C GLU A 302 -1.54 -2.63 -27.50
N ARG A 303 -1.63 -1.71 -26.53
CA ARG A 303 -2.84 -0.92 -26.27
C ARG A 303 -2.55 0.36 -25.47
N GLU A 304 -3.52 1.27 -25.45
CA GLU A 304 -3.45 2.46 -24.62
C GLU A 304 -3.51 2.08 -23.12
N VAL A 305 -2.52 2.48 -22.33
CA VAL A 305 -2.54 2.33 -20.86
C VAL A 305 -2.91 3.67 -20.24
N VAL A 306 -4.04 3.70 -19.52
CA VAL A 306 -4.61 4.95 -19.00
C VAL A 306 -4.19 5.30 -17.58
N MET A 307 -3.71 4.32 -16.81
CA MET A 307 -3.22 4.54 -15.45
C MET A 307 -2.19 3.47 -15.08
N PHE A 308 -1.13 3.92 -14.40
CA PHE A 308 -0.28 3.07 -13.58
C PHE A 308 -0.29 3.57 -12.13
N CYS A 309 -0.64 2.71 -11.18
CA CYS A 309 -0.75 3.05 -9.77
C CYS A 309 0.02 2.08 -8.88
N ASP A 310 0.92 2.59 -8.04
CA ASP A 310 1.71 1.80 -7.10
C ASP A 310 1.22 2.01 -5.65
N LEU A 311 0.70 0.96 -5.02
CA LEU A 311 0.09 0.99 -3.69
C LEU A 311 1.14 0.76 -2.60
N HIS A 312 1.16 1.66 -1.63
CA HIS A 312 2.17 1.79 -0.58
C HIS A 312 1.59 2.04 0.81
N GLY A 313 2.45 1.92 1.82
CA GLY A 313 2.17 2.27 3.21
C GLY A 313 3.03 3.43 3.70
N HIS A 314 2.45 4.35 4.45
CA HIS A 314 3.12 5.55 4.94
C HIS A 314 3.26 5.56 6.46
N SER A 315 4.49 5.81 6.95
CA SER A 315 4.82 5.67 8.38
C SER A 315 4.85 6.97 9.18
N ARG A 316 4.57 8.12 8.56
CA ARG A 316 4.70 9.45 9.20
C ARG A 316 3.49 10.36 9.04
N LYS A 317 2.67 10.12 8.01
CA LYS A 317 1.44 10.87 7.74
C LYS A 317 0.26 9.96 8.01
N ARG A 318 -0.82 10.56 8.48
CA ARG A 318 -2.13 9.94 8.67
C ARG A 318 -2.93 10.03 7.36
N GLY A 319 -4.06 9.33 7.28
CA GLY A 319 -4.91 9.30 6.09
C GLY A 319 -4.36 8.48 4.93
N VAL A 320 -5.09 8.50 3.82
CA VAL A 320 -4.65 8.02 2.51
C VAL A 320 -4.49 9.22 1.59
N PHE A 321 -3.42 9.25 0.80
CA PHE A 321 -3.18 10.32 -0.17
C PHE A 321 -2.40 9.78 -1.36
N MET A 322 -2.24 10.60 -2.40
CA MET A 322 -1.61 10.20 -3.64
C MET A 322 -0.45 11.11 -4.01
N TYR A 323 0.61 10.52 -4.55
CA TYR A 323 1.68 11.24 -5.22
C TYR A 323 1.61 11.01 -6.73
N GLY A 324 1.58 12.10 -7.49
CA GLY A 324 1.67 12.06 -8.96
C GLY A 324 2.92 12.78 -9.47
N CYS A 325 2.88 13.14 -10.75
CA CYS A 325 3.94 13.87 -11.42
C CYS A 325 3.37 15.09 -12.14
N GLU A 326 3.66 16.28 -11.63
CA GLU A 326 3.27 17.55 -12.25
C GLU A 326 4.17 17.88 -13.43
N LYS A 327 3.55 18.41 -14.48
CA LYS A 327 4.18 18.88 -15.70
C LYS A 327 4.71 20.30 -15.47
N LYS A 328 6.03 20.49 -15.37
CA LYS A 328 6.62 21.79 -15.74
C LYS A 328 6.83 21.77 -17.25
N MET A 329 5.92 22.36 -18.03
CA MET A 329 6.24 22.75 -19.41
C MET A 329 7.31 23.85 -19.35
N PRO A 330 8.51 23.67 -19.93
CA PRO A 330 9.34 24.82 -20.27
C PRO A 330 8.57 25.65 -21.32
N ARG A 331 8.44 26.97 -21.09
CA ARG A 331 7.61 27.86 -21.94
C ARG A 331 8.02 27.86 -23.43
N ASP A 332 9.27 27.54 -23.74
CA ASP A 332 9.85 27.77 -25.07
C ASP A 332 10.54 26.53 -25.67
N GLN A 333 10.18 25.33 -25.25
CA GLN A 333 10.74 24.10 -25.84
C GLN A 333 9.63 23.17 -26.29
N ASN A 334 9.57 22.96 -27.61
CA ASN A 334 8.95 21.78 -28.20
C ASN A 334 9.45 20.55 -27.41
N PRO A 335 8.58 19.61 -26.98
CA PRO A 335 8.99 18.53 -26.10
C PRO A 335 10.19 17.77 -26.69
N ALA A 336 11.25 17.62 -25.88
CA ALA A 336 12.56 17.12 -26.29
C ALA A 336 12.61 15.64 -26.75
N PHE A 337 11.46 14.97 -26.89
CA PHE A 337 11.39 13.56 -27.27
C PHE A 337 10.28 13.29 -28.30
N PRO A 338 10.63 12.81 -29.51
CA PRO A 338 9.66 12.25 -30.46
C PRO A 338 9.23 10.89 -29.90
N GLY A 339 8.01 10.81 -29.36
CA GLY A 339 7.52 9.68 -28.55
C GLY A 339 6.77 10.09 -27.30
N TRP A 340 6.61 11.41 -27.07
CA TRP A 340 5.67 11.99 -26.13
C TRP A 340 4.27 11.37 -26.28
N PRO A 341 3.54 11.05 -25.19
CA PRO A 341 2.21 10.46 -25.29
C PRO A 341 1.30 11.39 -26.09
N GLN A 342 0.75 10.89 -27.20
CA GLN A 342 -0.38 11.55 -27.82
C GLN A 342 -1.57 11.46 -26.86
N PRO A 343 -2.30 12.56 -26.64
CA PRO A 343 -3.49 12.61 -25.79
C PRO A 343 -4.46 11.44 -25.91
N GLY A 344 -4.36 10.49 -24.99
CA GLY A 344 -5.40 9.53 -24.69
C GLY A 344 -6.54 10.20 -23.92
N SER A 345 -7.55 10.65 -24.66
CA SER A 345 -8.91 11.08 -24.20
C SER A 345 -9.04 11.99 -22.97
N LEU A 346 -8.11 12.93 -22.76
CA LEU A 346 -8.17 14.14 -21.90
C LEU A 346 -6.76 14.79 -21.80
N GLY A 347 -5.74 14.08 -22.31
CA GLY A 347 -4.37 14.57 -22.50
C GLY A 347 -4.32 15.97 -23.13
N GLY A 348 -3.89 16.95 -22.36
CA GLY A 348 -3.81 18.34 -22.83
C GLY A 348 -4.66 19.33 -22.04
N GLN A 349 -5.50 18.84 -21.12
CA GLN A 349 -6.17 19.72 -20.17
C GLN A 349 -5.28 20.07 -18.96
N THR A 350 -5.43 21.29 -18.47
CA THR A 350 -4.81 21.75 -17.22
C THR A 350 -5.22 20.81 -16.08
N PHE A 351 -4.27 20.48 -15.19
CA PHE A 351 -4.51 19.67 -13.98
C PHE A 351 -4.88 18.18 -14.18
N GLN A 352 -4.60 17.59 -15.34
CA GLN A 352 -4.94 16.18 -15.61
C GLN A 352 -4.45 15.21 -14.51
N GLU A 353 -3.23 15.39 -14.01
CA GLU A 353 -2.64 14.57 -12.96
C GLU A 353 -3.32 14.73 -11.59
N LYS A 354 -4.18 15.74 -11.46
CA LYS A 354 -4.85 16.14 -10.21
C LYS A 354 -6.34 15.78 -10.18
N LEU A 355 -6.95 15.47 -11.32
CA LEU A 355 -8.37 15.10 -11.43
C LEU A 355 -8.69 13.79 -10.70
N LEU A 356 -7.95 12.71 -10.97
CA LEU A 356 -8.22 11.40 -10.36
C LEU A 356 -8.12 11.43 -8.82
N PRO A 357 -7.06 12.01 -8.21
CA PRO A 357 -7.02 12.18 -6.75
C PRO A 357 -8.22 12.98 -6.20
N LEU A 358 -8.71 13.99 -6.93
CA LEU A 358 -9.87 14.79 -6.50
C LEU A 358 -11.16 13.96 -6.56
N LEU A 359 -11.34 13.12 -7.57
CA LEU A 359 -12.47 12.19 -7.63
C LEU A 359 -12.45 11.18 -6.48
N ILE A 360 -11.27 10.66 -6.11
CA ILE A 360 -11.14 9.79 -4.94
C ILE A 360 -11.56 10.52 -3.64
N GLN A 361 -11.26 11.81 -3.52
CA GLN A 361 -11.69 12.62 -2.37
C GLN A 361 -13.22 12.70 -2.25
N TYR A 362 -13.94 12.76 -3.37
CA TYR A 362 -15.42 12.72 -3.35
C TYR A 362 -15.96 11.33 -3.05
N ASN A 363 -15.32 10.29 -3.57
CA ASN A 363 -15.77 8.91 -3.38
C ASN A 363 -15.44 8.36 -1.99
N ALA A 364 -14.39 8.86 -1.35
CA ALA A 364 -13.92 8.40 -0.04
C ALA A 364 -13.48 9.56 0.88
N PRO A 365 -14.35 10.53 1.20
CA PRO A 365 -13.97 11.75 1.91
C PRO A 365 -13.52 11.51 3.36
N ASP A 366 -13.92 10.38 3.94
CA ASP A 366 -13.55 9.98 5.29
C ASP A 366 -12.20 9.27 5.39
N LEU A 367 -11.62 8.84 4.25
CA LEU A 367 -10.41 8.02 4.21
C LEU A 367 -9.27 8.70 3.45
N PHE A 368 -9.61 9.42 2.38
CA PHE A 368 -8.66 10.06 1.48
C PHE A 368 -8.50 11.56 1.79
N SER A 369 -7.27 12.06 1.63
CA SER A 369 -6.88 13.45 1.83
C SER A 369 -6.25 13.99 0.55
N TYR A 370 -7.03 14.72 -0.23
CA TYR A 370 -6.54 15.43 -1.41
C TYR A 370 -5.48 16.48 -1.05
N GLN A 371 -5.67 17.18 0.07
CA GLN A 371 -4.74 18.22 0.54
C GLN A 371 -3.34 17.67 0.84
N ASP A 372 -3.23 16.39 1.20
CA ASP A 372 -1.94 15.72 1.42
C ASP A 372 -1.29 15.19 0.15
N CYS A 373 -2.00 15.23 -0.99
CA CYS A 373 -1.46 14.82 -2.27
C CYS A 373 -0.32 15.75 -2.71
N SER A 374 0.66 15.19 -3.42
CA SER A 374 1.77 15.97 -3.96
C SER A 374 2.18 15.49 -5.34
N PHE A 375 2.25 16.43 -6.27
CA PHE A 375 2.64 16.18 -7.66
C PHE A 375 4.06 16.64 -7.96
N LYS A 376 4.71 17.31 -6.99
CA LYS A 376 6.11 17.76 -7.12
C LYS A 376 7.06 16.57 -7.04
N VAL A 377 7.93 16.44 -8.03
CA VAL A 377 8.95 15.38 -8.10
C VAL A 377 10.28 15.87 -7.53
N GLN A 378 10.71 15.28 -6.42
CA GLN A 378 12.04 15.50 -5.85
C GLN A 378 13.12 14.70 -6.59
N LYS A 379 14.35 15.23 -6.68
CA LYS A 379 15.48 14.54 -7.35
C LYS A 379 15.74 13.14 -6.78
N SER A 380 15.62 12.95 -5.47
CA SER A 380 15.80 11.65 -4.79
C SER A 380 14.74 10.60 -5.14
N LYS A 381 13.66 11.03 -5.82
CA LYS A 381 12.53 10.18 -6.24
C LYS A 381 12.55 9.88 -7.73
N SER A 382 13.59 10.29 -8.48
CA SER A 382 13.63 10.09 -9.94
C SER A 382 13.57 8.62 -10.37
N GLY A 383 14.07 7.70 -9.55
CA GLY A 383 14.07 6.26 -9.80
C GLY A 383 12.84 5.51 -9.25
N THR A 384 11.77 6.21 -8.84
CA THR A 384 10.53 5.56 -8.40
C THR A 384 9.67 5.13 -9.57
N SER A 385 8.86 4.10 -9.35
CA SER A 385 7.87 3.56 -10.28
C SER A 385 7.03 4.65 -10.96
N ARG A 386 6.38 5.52 -10.17
CA ARG A 386 5.53 6.61 -10.72
C ARG A 386 6.29 7.61 -11.61
N VAL A 387 7.55 7.88 -11.30
CA VAL A 387 8.34 8.88 -12.05
C VAL A 387 8.86 8.28 -13.34
N VAL A 388 9.25 7.00 -13.32
CA VAL A 388 9.66 6.26 -14.51
C VAL A 388 8.45 6.02 -15.42
N GLY A 389 7.29 5.65 -14.86
CA GLY A 389 6.03 5.56 -15.59
C GLY A 389 5.68 6.88 -16.29
N PHE A 390 5.81 8.01 -15.58
CA PHE A 390 5.58 9.33 -16.17
C PHE A 390 6.62 9.73 -17.23
N ARG A 391 7.92 9.66 -16.90
CA ARG A 391 9.00 10.22 -17.73
C ARG A 391 9.47 9.32 -18.86
N GLU A 392 9.57 8.02 -18.61
CA GLU A 392 10.11 7.06 -19.58
C GLU A 392 9.00 6.33 -20.35
N LEU A 393 7.83 6.13 -19.74
CA LEU A 393 6.71 5.40 -20.35
C LEU A 393 5.56 6.30 -20.81
N GLY A 394 5.65 7.62 -20.61
CA GLY A 394 4.64 8.58 -21.08
C GLY A 394 3.29 8.51 -20.36
N LEU A 395 3.20 7.89 -19.17
CA LEU A 395 1.95 7.77 -18.43
C LEU A 395 1.69 9.02 -17.58
N VAL A 396 0.79 9.90 -18.00
CA VAL A 396 0.41 11.10 -17.21
C VAL A 396 -0.17 10.69 -15.86
N ASN A 397 -1.10 9.73 -15.87
CA ASN A 397 -1.71 9.14 -14.68
C ASN A 397 -0.82 8.04 -14.09
N SER A 398 0.38 8.44 -13.68
CA SER A 398 1.33 7.57 -12.99
C SER A 398 1.46 7.97 -11.53
N PHE A 399 0.97 7.11 -10.64
CA PHE A 399 0.70 7.46 -9.25
C PHE A 399 1.35 6.51 -8.25
N THR A 400 1.56 7.04 -7.04
CA THR A 400 1.78 6.26 -5.82
C THR A 400 0.63 6.56 -4.86
N VAL A 401 -0.11 5.55 -4.39
CA VAL A 401 -1.09 5.72 -3.31
C VAL A 401 -0.45 5.30 -2.00
N GLU A 402 -0.54 6.17 -1.00
CA GLU A 402 0.11 6.01 0.30
C GLU A 402 -0.96 5.89 1.39
N ALA A 403 -1.13 4.71 1.97
CA ALA A 403 -2.03 4.52 3.10
C ALA A 403 -1.26 4.58 4.43
N SER A 404 -1.73 5.36 5.39
CA SER A 404 -1.13 5.39 6.73
C SER A 404 -1.17 4.02 7.43
N PHE A 405 -0.18 3.75 8.28
CA PHE A 405 -0.28 2.65 9.26
C PHE A 405 -1.19 2.96 10.46
N ALA A 406 -1.56 4.23 10.64
CA ALA A 406 -2.48 4.70 11.66
C ALA A 406 -3.92 4.71 11.13
N GLY A 407 -4.56 5.88 11.06
CA GLY A 407 -5.90 6.05 10.51
C GLY A 407 -6.11 7.43 9.91
N PRO A 408 -7.36 7.78 9.59
CA PRO A 408 -7.66 9.01 8.87
C PRO A 408 -7.50 10.27 9.73
N ILE A 409 -7.26 11.39 9.05
CA ILE A 409 -7.05 12.70 9.67
C ILE A 409 -8.39 13.39 9.94
N SER A 410 -9.33 13.24 9.03
CA SER A 410 -10.62 13.94 8.96
C SER A 410 -11.77 12.97 8.72
N GLY A 411 -13.00 13.51 8.66
CA GLY A 411 -14.20 12.74 8.39
C GLY A 411 -14.71 11.93 9.59
N ARG A 412 -15.70 11.07 9.34
CA ARG A 412 -16.42 10.31 10.37
C ARG A 412 -15.52 9.39 11.20
N TRP A 413 -14.38 9.00 10.63
CA TRP A 413 -13.41 8.09 11.25
C TRP A 413 -12.19 8.82 11.84
N ALA A 414 -12.20 10.15 11.89
CA ALA A 414 -11.09 10.92 12.43
C ALA A 414 -10.67 10.39 13.82
N ARG A 415 -9.36 10.30 14.03
CA ARG A 415 -8.72 9.81 15.28
C ARG A 415 -8.91 8.31 15.57
N GLN A 416 -9.59 7.56 14.71
CA GLN A 416 -9.60 6.09 14.78
C GLN A 416 -8.41 5.53 14.00
N HIS A 417 -8.15 4.22 14.13
CA HIS A 417 -7.20 3.51 13.28
C HIS A 417 -7.90 2.93 12.05
N PHE A 418 -7.16 2.78 10.96
CA PHE A 418 -7.63 1.97 9.85
C PHE A 418 -7.84 0.53 10.29
N THR A 419 -8.94 -0.06 9.85
CA THR A 419 -9.19 -1.50 9.85
C THR A 419 -8.82 -2.06 8.47
N THR A 420 -8.80 -3.38 8.32
CA THR A 420 -8.65 -4.00 6.99
C THR A 420 -9.78 -3.58 6.05
N SER A 421 -11.01 -3.43 6.55
CA SER A 421 -12.15 -2.95 5.78
C SER A 421 -11.95 -1.52 5.26
N HIS A 422 -11.39 -0.60 6.07
CA HIS A 422 -11.08 0.75 5.60
C HIS A 422 -10.05 0.73 4.46
N LEU A 423 -9.03 -0.14 4.55
CA LEU A 423 -8.02 -0.29 3.51
C LEU A 423 -8.62 -0.88 2.22
N GLU A 424 -9.47 -1.91 2.34
CA GLU A 424 -10.19 -2.49 1.21
C GLU A 424 -11.14 -1.47 0.54
N GLN A 425 -11.89 -0.68 1.34
CA GLN A 425 -12.74 0.41 0.83
C GLN A 425 -11.95 1.43 0.02
N GLN A 426 -10.72 1.76 0.45
CA GLN A 426 -9.86 2.67 -0.28
C GLN A 426 -9.42 2.11 -1.64
N GLY A 427 -9.16 0.79 -1.72
CA GLY A 427 -8.89 0.11 -2.98
C GLY A 427 -10.07 0.16 -3.94
N ALA A 428 -11.28 -0.09 -3.43
CA ALA A 428 -12.51 0.04 -4.20
C ALA A 428 -12.73 1.48 -4.69
N ALA A 429 -12.53 2.48 -3.83
CA ALA A 429 -12.69 3.89 -4.17
C ALA A 429 -11.76 4.36 -5.30
N LEU A 430 -10.56 3.78 -5.42
CA LEU A 430 -9.66 4.04 -6.55
C LEU A 430 -10.30 3.58 -7.89
N MET A 431 -10.99 2.45 -7.89
CA MET A 431 -11.66 1.92 -9.09
C MET A 431 -12.95 2.69 -9.40
N THR A 432 -13.73 3.08 -8.39
CA THR A 432 -14.88 3.97 -8.58
C THR A 432 -14.44 5.31 -9.18
N ALA A 433 -13.41 5.94 -8.64
CA ALA A 433 -12.89 7.20 -9.16
C ALA A 433 -12.34 7.08 -10.59
N LEU A 434 -11.81 5.92 -10.95
CA LEU A 434 -11.37 5.64 -12.31
C LEU A 434 -12.56 5.58 -13.28
N LEU A 435 -13.70 5.01 -12.86
CA LEU A 435 -14.92 5.03 -13.66
C LEU A 435 -15.40 6.48 -13.86
N ASP A 436 -15.47 7.27 -12.78
CA ASP A 436 -15.92 8.67 -12.83
C ASP A 436 -15.02 9.56 -13.70
N TYR A 437 -13.69 9.35 -13.65
CA TYR A 437 -12.75 10.13 -14.44
C TYR A 437 -13.02 10.00 -15.95
N TRP A 438 -13.58 8.86 -16.37
CA TRP A 438 -13.87 8.55 -17.77
C TRP A 438 -15.35 8.67 -18.16
N ASP A 439 -16.22 9.10 -17.24
CA ASP A 439 -17.54 9.67 -17.54
C ASP A 439 -17.64 11.12 -17.01
N PRO A 440 -16.79 12.04 -17.52
CA PRO A 440 -16.65 13.41 -17.01
C PRO A 440 -17.94 14.25 -17.12
N ASP A 441 -18.82 13.91 -18.07
CA ASP A 441 -20.09 14.61 -18.26
C ASP A 441 -21.12 14.24 -17.17
N ALA A 442 -20.99 13.07 -16.56
CA ALA A 442 -21.80 12.67 -15.41
C ALA A 442 -21.37 13.34 -14.10
N TYR A 443 -20.08 13.69 -13.97
CA TYR A 443 -19.50 14.25 -12.74
C TYR A 443 -19.19 15.77 -12.80
N GLY A 444 -19.48 16.43 -13.92
CA GLY A 444 -19.30 17.88 -14.06
C GLY A 444 -17.82 18.30 -14.16
N LEU A 445 -17.10 17.83 -15.18
CA LEU A 445 -15.67 18.16 -15.41
C LEU A 445 -15.35 19.66 -15.33
N GLY A 446 -16.25 20.53 -15.82
CA GLY A 446 -16.06 21.99 -15.71
C GLY A 446 -15.95 22.48 -14.27
N GLU A 447 -16.75 21.92 -13.35
CA GLU A 447 -16.70 22.26 -11.93
C GLU A 447 -15.42 21.74 -11.28
N LEU A 448 -15.01 20.51 -11.61
CA LEU A 448 -13.76 19.93 -11.12
C LEU A 448 -12.55 20.76 -11.56
N LEU A 449 -12.52 21.17 -12.83
CA LEU A 449 -11.45 22.03 -13.36
C LEU A 449 -11.47 23.41 -12.70
N GLY A 450 -12.65 24.02 -12.49
CA GLY A 450 -12.78 25.29 -11.77
C GLY A 450 -12.28 25.21 -10.32
N GLN A 451 -12.57 24.11 -9.62
CA GLN A 451 -12.05 23.86 -8.28
C GLN A 451 -10.53 23.67 -8.28
N LEU A 452 -9.99 22.94 -9.25
CA LEU A 452 -8.54 22.76 -9.41
C LEU A 452 -7.84 24.08 -9.71
N ASP A 453 -8.43 24.93 -10.55
CA ASP A 453 -7.92 26.28 -10.84
C ASP A 453 -7.90 27.15 -9.58
N PHE A 454 -8.98 27.10 -8.78
CA PHE A 454 -9.04 27.77 -7.48
C PHE A 454 -8.00 27.25 -6.46
N MET A 455 -7.78 25.93 -6.42
CA MET A 455 -6.79 25.30 -5.53
C MET A 455 -5.35 25.48 -6.00
N HIS A 456 -5.14 25.71 -7.29
CA HIS A 456 -3.82 25.79 -7.92
C HIS A 456 -3.74 26.99 -8.89
N PRO A 457 -3.85 28.23 -8.39
CA PRO A 457 -3.90 29.41 -9.24
C PRO A 457 -2.61 29.56 -10.05
N ALA A 458 -2.76 29.82 -11.34
CA ALA A 458 -1.65 29.94 -12.30
C ALA A 458 -0.61 31.02 -11.93
N ASN A 459 -1.00 31.99 -11.11
CA ASN A 459 -0.18 33.16 -10.76
C ASN A 459 0.76 32.92 -9.56
N GLY A 460 0.81 31.70 -9.02
CA GLY A 460 1.68 31.40 -7.86
C GLY A 460 1.21 32.03 -6.55
N GLU A 461 -0.03 32.55 -6.52
CA GLU A 461 -0.68 32.98 -5.29
C GLU A 461 -0.84 31.78 -4.34
N PRO A 462 -0.67 31.98 -3.03
CA PRO A 462 -0.91 30.91 -2.06
C PRO A 462 -2.37 30.44 -2.21
N PRO A 463 -2.62 29.13 -2.21
CA PRO A 463 -3.99 28.63 -2.29
C PRO A 463 -4.81 29.22 -1.12
N PRO A 464 -6.06 29.64 -1.38
CA PRO A 464 -6.92 30.19 -0.35
C PRO A 464 -7.03 29.20 0.81
N ARG A 465 -6.79 29.69 2.04
CA ARG A 465 -6.91 28.86 3.24
C ARG A 465 -8.39 28.49 3.40
N PHE A 466 -8.70 27.19 3.35
CA PHE A 466 -10.01 26.70 3.77
C PHE A 466 -10.24 27.10 5.23
N ILE A 467 -11.08 28.11 5.46
CA ILE A 467 -11.65 28.36 6.78
C ILE A 467 -12.79 27.35 6.91
N THR A 468 -12.49 26.19 7.47
CA THR A 468 -13.55 25.33 8.00
C THR A 468 -14.21 26.09 9.13
N VAL A 469 -15.42 26.60 8.91
CA VAL A 469 -16.28 27.03 10.01
C VAL A 469 -16.49 25.78 10.88
N ARG A 470 -16.09 25.91 12.15
CA ARG A 470 -15.99 24.81 13.12
C ARG A 470 -17.32 24.13 13.40
#